data_AF-A0A956P528-F1
#
_entry.id   AF-A0A956P528-F1
#
_cell.length_a   1.000
_cell.length_b   1.000
_cell.length_c   1.000
_cell.angle_alpha   90.00
_cell.angle_beta   90.00
_cell.angle_gamma   90.00
#
_symmetry.space_group_name_H-M   'P 1'
#
loop_
_entity.id
_entity.type
_entity.pdbx_description
1 polymer ?
#
loop_
_entity_poly.entity_id
_entity_poly.type
_entity_poly.pdbx_seq_one_letter_code
_entity_poly.pdbx_strand_id
1 'polypeptide(L)'
;LLVKAGQVEDPFEASFLLLAGLSYLQAFGDGNKRMGRLLSNEPLLRAGLPPLSFIGIDKTPYILGLIEFYEVGSTGLLGQAIAGSYEMTAPDYIQAVTVQRVPHGLELRERGRIAEALGRLFRDRTPDAGIPGLVNEVFGDLNEADRGKMAEILTETADRASAASAFLYGVTEGDIRKRNVDNRRLRPCPKCRQSPCVCEDGSNIPGP
;
A
#
# COMPACT_ATOMS: atom_id res chain seq x y z
N LEU A 1 -9.35 -12.64 29.33
CA LEU A 1 -10.05 -12.03 28.17
C LEU A 1 -9.53 -12.57 26.83
N LEU A 2 -8.26 -12.35 26.47
CA LEU A 2 -7.71 -12.78 25.16
C LEU A 2 -7.87 -14.29 24.88
N VAL A 3 -7.57 -15.14 25.87
CA VAL A 3 -7.78 -16.60 25.77
C VAL A 3 -9.24 -16.93 25.47
N LYS A 4 -10.19 -16.22 26.10
CA LYS A 4 -11.63 -16.43 25.89
C LYS A 4 -12.04 -16.01 24.48
N ALA A 5 -11.58 -14.86 23.99
CA ALA A 5 -11.84 -14.42 22.63
C ALA A 5 -11.26 -15.39 21.58
N GLY A 6 -10.11 -15.99 21.85
CA GLY A 6 -9.52 -17.04 21.00
C GLY A 6 -10.32 -18.35 20.94
N GLN A 7 -11.26 -18.56 21.85
CA GLN A 7 -12.14 -19.74 21.89
C GLN A 7 -13.53 -19.48 21.27
N VAL A 8 -13.83 -18.24 20.89
CA VAL A 8 -15.11 -17.90 20.24
C VAL A 8 -15.02 -18.24 18.75
N GLU A 9 -15.98 -19.03 18.27
CA GLU A 9 -16.00 -19.52 16.88
C GLU A 9 -16.39 -18.41 15.90
N ASP A 10 -17.40 -17.62 16.24
CA ASP A 10 -17.84 -16.50 15.41
C ASP A 10 -16.85 -15.32 15.53
N PRO A 11 -16.24 -14.86 14.41
CA PRO A 11 -15.25 -13.78 14.44
C PRO A 11 -15.85 -12.43 14.84
N PHE A 12 -17.13 -12.18 14.58
CA PHE A 12 -17.84 -10.97 15.01
C PHE A 12 -18.11 -10.99 16.51
N GLU A 13 -18.51 -12.12 17.07
CA GLU A 13 -18.65 -12.26 18.53
C GLU A 13 -17.30 -12.10 19.23
N ALA A 14 -16.24 -12.71 18.69
CA ALA A 14 -14.88 -12.55 19.19
C ALA A 14 -14.41 -11.07 19.13
N SER A 15 -14.70 -10.40 18.02
CA SER A 15 -14.43 -8.97 17.81
C SER A 15 -15.14 -8.10 18.84
N PHE A 16 -16.44 -8.33 19.04
CA PHE A 16 -17.28 -7.61 20.00
C PHE A 16 -16.78 -7.82 21.44
N LEU A 17 -16.45 -9.06 21.81
CA LEU A 17 -15.92 -9.40 23.12
C LEU A 17 -14.61 -8.67 23.41
N LEU A 18 -13.71 -8.56 22.42
CA LEU A 18 -12.47 -7.79 22.57
C LEU A 18 -12.74 -6.30 22.68
N LEU A 19 -13.63 -5.76 21.84
CA LEU A 19 -13.99 -4.33 21.86
C LEU A 19 -14.57 -3.91 23.21
N ALA A 20 -15.64 -4.59 23.64
CA ALA A 20 -16.38 -4.27 24.85
C ALA A 20 -15.57 -4.65 26.11
N GLY A 21 -15.00 -5.86 26.11
CA GLY A 21 -14.26 -6.40 27.26
C GLY A 21 -12.99 -5.63 27.59
N LEU A 22 -12.19 -5.23 26.59
CA LEU A 22 -10.98 -4.42 26.85
C LEU A 22 -11.33 -3.00 27.28
N SER A 23 -12.39 -2.44 26.71
CA SER A 23 -12.86 -1.11 27.08
C SER A 23 -13.37 -1.08 28.52
N TYR A 24 -14.01 -2.17 28.97
CA TYR A 24 -14.53 -2.34 30.34
C TYR A 24 -13.44 -2.68 31.36
N LEU A 25 -12.51 -3.58 31.04
CA LEU A 25 -11.50 -4.07 31.98
C LEU A 25 -10.59 -2.96 32.53
N GLN A 26 -10.38 -1.89 31.76
CA GLN A 26 -9.54 -0.75 32.12
C GLN A 26 -8.13 -1.13 32.64
N ALA A 27 -7.48 -2.10 31.98
CA ALA A 27 -6.18 -2.63 32.40
C ALA A 27 -5.02 -1.61 32.34
N PHE A 28 -5.17 -0.53 31.58
CA PHE A 28 -4.16 0.51 31.40
C PHE A 28 -4.58 1.85 32.02
N GLY A 29 -3.62 2.68 32.41
CA GLY A 29 -3.91 4.05 32.90
C GLY A 29 -4.56 4.96 31.85
N ASP A 30 -4.26 4.72 30.57
CA ASP A 30 -4.92 5.35 29.42
C ASP A 30 -4.89 4.38 28.23
N GLY A 31 -5.77 4.57 27.25
CA GLY A 31 -5.73 3.86 25.98
C GLY A 31 -6.62 2.62 25.91
N ASN A 32 -7.31 2.22 26.99
CA ASN A 32 -8.17 1.03 27.00
C ASN A 32 -9.17 0.99 25.83
N LYS A 33 -9.88 2.11 25.59
CA LYS A 33 -10.82 2.21 24.47
C LYS A 33 -10.13 2.13 23.10
N ARG A 34 -8.91 2.68 22.98
CA ARG A 34 -8.11 2.60 21.75
C ARG A 34 -7.63 1.16 21.51
N MET A 35 -7.18 0.49 22.56
CA MET A 35 -6.75 -0.91 22.53
C MET A 35 -7.91 -1.86 22.21
N GLY A 36 -9.10 -1.63 22.77
CA GLY A 36 -10.31 -2.39 22.44
C GLY A 36 -10.65 -2.31 20.96
N ARG A 37 -10.67 -1.09 20.39
CA ARG A 37 -10.91 -0.88 18.96
C ARG A 37 -9.84 -1.48 18.05
N LEU A 38 -8.59 -1.50 18.50
CA LEU A 38 -7.49 -2.08 17.73
C LEU A 38 -7.59 -3.61 17.72
N LEU A 39 -7.73 -4.21 18.90
CA LEU A 39 -7.72 -5.66 19.05
C LEU A 39 -9.01 -6.32 18.57
N SER A 40 -10.14 -5.60 18.53
CA SER A 40 -11.37 -6.11 17.92
C SER A 40 -11.21 -6.47 16.44
N ASN A 41 -10.19 -5.95 15.75
CA ASN A 41 -9.94 -6.27 14.35
C ASN A 41 -9.16 -7.57 14.14
N GLU A 42 -8.47 -8.12 15.16
CA GLU A 42 -7.69 -9.35 15.00
C GLU A 42 -8.55 -10.56 14.57
N PRO A 43 -9.71 -10.85 15.18
CA PRO A 43 -10.53 -12.00 14.80
C PRO A 43 -11.07 -11.88 13.38
N LEU A 44 -11.47 -10.67 12.98
CA LEU A 44 -11.98 -10.38 11.63
C LEU A 44 -10.89 -10.58 10.57
N LEU A 45 -9.72 -9.99 10.78
CA LEU A 45 -8.59 -10.11 9.86
C LEU A 45 -8.10 -11.56 9.73
N ARG A 46 -8.05 -12.30 10.84
CA ARG A 46 -7.68 -13.72 10.83
C ARG A 46 -8.67 -14.58 10.03
N ALA A 47 -9.95 -14.19 10.01
CA ALA A 47 -10.98 -14.82 9.19
C ALA A 47 -11.02 -14.31 7.73
N GLY A 48 -10.12 -13.40 7.32
CA GLY A 48 -10.13 -12.80 5.99
C GLY A 48 -11.29 -11.82 5.76
N LEU A 49 -11.92 -11.34 6.84
CA LEU A 49 -13.02 -10.40 6.80
C LEU A 49 -12.49 -8.95 6.83
N PRO A 50 -13.24 -7.99 6.26
CA PRO A 50 -12.98 -6.57 6.45
C PRO A 50 -12.73 -6.23 7.93
N PRO A 51 -11.74 -5.37 8.26
CA PRO A 51 -11.57 -4.88 9.60
C PRO A 51 -12.72 -3.92 9.95
N LEU A 52 -13.05 -3.84 11.24
CA LEU A 52 -13.99 -2.85 11.72
C LEU A 52 -13.39 -1.45 11.58
N SER A 53 -14.11 -0.58 10.87
CA SER A 53 -13.79 0.83 10.76
C SER A 53 -14.61 1.64 11.75
N PHE A 54 -13.96 2.56 12.46
CA PHE A 54 -14.62 3.55 13.31
C PHE A 54 -14.77 4.90 12.60
N ILE A 55 -14.40 4.97 11.32
CA ILE A 55 -14.58 6.16 10.49
C ILE A 55 -16.07 6.27 10.17
N GLY A 56 -16.69 7.39 10.53
CA GLY A 56 -18.11 7.63 10.26
C GLY A 56 -19.08 7.00 11.28
N ILE A 57 -18.60 6.28 12.30
CA ILE A 57 -19.48 5.82 13.39
C ILE A 57 -20.08 7.02 14.11
N ASP A 58 -21.41 7.03 14.22
CA ASP A 58 -22.08 7.96 15.13
C ASP A 58 -21.61 7.68 16.56
N LYS A 59 -20.96 8.68 17.14
CA LYS A 59 -20.39 8.60 18.48
C LYS A 59 -21.48 8.38 19.53
N THR A 60 -22.68 8.89 19.31
CA THR A 60 -23.77 8.86 20.28
C THR A 60 -24.21 7.42 20.60
N PRO A 61 -24.70 6.62 19.65
CA PRO A 61 -25.10 5.24 19.91
C PRO A 61 -23.93 4.37 20.38
N TYR A 62 -22.70 4.64 19.90
CA TYR A 62 -21.51 3.94 20.38
C TYR A 62 -21.22 4.22 21.87
N ILE A 63 -21.24 5.48 22.29
CA ILE A 63 -20.99 5.86 23.70
C ILE A 63 -22.12 5.36 24.59
N LEU A 64 -23.38 5.52 24.17
CA LEU A 64 -24.53 5.02 24.92
C LEU A 64 -24.49 3.50 25.06
N GLY A 65 -24.11 2.78 23.99
CA GLY A 65 -23.95 1.33 24.04
C GLY A 65 -22.83 0.87 24.97
N LEU A 66 -21.71 1.61 25.04
CA LEU A 66 -20.68 1.34 26.03
C LEU A 66 -21.18 1.57 27.46
N ILE A 67 -21.92 2.65 27.71
CA ILE A 67 -22.49 2.94 29.03
C ILE A 67 -23.48 1.84 29.41
N GLU A 68 -24.38 1.44 28.50
CA GLU A 68 -25.34 0.37 28.73
C GLU A 68 -24.64 -0.95 29.08
N PHE A 69 -23.57 -1.28 28.36
CA PHE A 69 -22.74 -2.44 28.64
C PHE A 69 -22.07 -2.35 30.03
N TYR A 70 -21.61 -1.16 30.43
CA TYR A 70 -20.89 -0.98 31.70
C TYR A 70 -21.79 -1.03 32.92
N GLU A 71 -22.98 -0.45 32.81
CA GLU A 71 -23.91 -0.30 33.93
C GLU A 71 -24.84 -1.51 34.07
N VAL A 72 -25.29 -2.07 32.94
CA VAL A 72 -26.36 -3.08 32.90
C VAL A 72 -25.85 -4.43 32.37
N GLY A 73 -24.69 -4.46 31.71
CA GLY A 73 -24.18 -5.67 31.05
C GLY A 73 -24.92 -6.06 29.77
N SER A 74 -25.83 -5.19 29.28
CA SER A 74 -26.54 -5.39 28.01
C SER A 74 -25.62 -5.10 26.84
N THR A 75 -25.65 -5.96 25.82
CA THR A 75 -24.83 -5.85 24.61
C THR A 75 -25.59 -5.24 23.42
N GLY A 76 -26.89 -4.98 23.59
CA GLY A 76 -27.81 -4.67 22.48
C GLY A 76 -27.42 -3.41 21.71
N LEU A 77 -27.32 -2.26 22.38
CA LEU A 77 -27.08 -0.99 21.71
C LEU A 77 -25.67 -0.90 21.12
N LEU A 78 -24.67 -1.39 21.85
CA LEU A 78 -23.30 -1.43 21.35
C LEU A 78 -23.19 -2.36 20.14
N GLY A 79 -23.84 -3.53 20.18
CA GLY A 79 -23.86 -4.49 19.09
C GLY A 79 -24.46 -3.88 17.82
N GLN A 80 -25.61 -3.20 17.95
CA GLN A 80 -26.26 -2.52 16.83
C GLN A 80 -25.39 -1.42 16.24
N ALA A 81 -24.76 -0.59 17.07
CA ALA A 81 -23.89 0.50 16.60
C ALA A 81 -22.70 -0.04 15.78
N ILE A 82 -22.10 -1.14 16.24
CA ILE A 82 -20.94 -1.75 15.61
C ILE A 82 -21.32 -2.52 14.34
N ALA A 83 -22.41 -3.29 14.36
CA ALA A 83 -22.93 -3.99 13.20
C ALA A 83 -23.31 -3.01 12.07
N GLY A 84 -24.06 -1.96 12.38
CA GLY A 84 -24.46 -0.95 11.39
C GLY A 84 -23.25 -0.25 10.76
N SER A 85 -22.21 0.06 11.54
CA SER A 85 -20.97 0.60 10.99
C SER A 85 -20.23 -0.37 10.08
N TYR A 86 -20.22 -1.64 10.46
CA TYR A 86 -19.54 -2.67 9.69
C TYR A 86 -20.20 -2.84 8.32
N GLU A 87 -21.53 -2.94 8.29
CA GLU A 87 -22.32 -3.03 7.06
C GLU A 87 -22.07 -1.84 6.11
N MET A 88 -21.89 -0.63 6.65
CA MET A 88 -21.59 0.56 5.85
C MET A 88 -20.17 0.59 5.29
N THR A 89 -19.18 0.04 6.01
CA THR A 89 -17.74 0.23 5.69
C THR A 89 -17.08 -0.99 5.05
N ALA A 90 -17.64 -2.19 5.25
CA ALA A 90 -17.12 -3.41 4.65
C ALA A 90 -17.08 -3.39 3.11
N PRO A 91 -18.08 -2.85 2.38
CA PRO A 91 -18.04 -2.80 0.91
C PRO A 91 -16.88 -1.96 0.38
N ASP A 92 -16.62 -0.81 0.98
CA ASP A 92 -15.50 0.08 0.60
C ASP A 92 -14.15 -0.61 0.80
N TYR A 93 -14.00 -1.36 1.90
CA TYR A 93 -12.81 -2.16 2.14
C TYR A 93 -12.63 -3.25 1.08
N ILE A 94 -13.69 -3.99 0.75
CA ILE A 94 -13.65 -5.04 -0.27
C ILE A 94 -13.28 -4.43 -1.63
N GLN A 95 -13.84 -3.27 -1.97
CA GLN A 95 -13.50 -2.56 -3.20
C GLN A 95 -12.03 -2.11 -3.18
N ALA A 96 -11.56 -1.56 -2.07
CA ALA A 96 -10.16 -1.15 -1.93
C ALA A 96 -9.20 -2.32 -2.10
N VAL A 97 -9.48 -3.48 -1.49
CA VAL A 97 -8.62 -4.68 -1.58
C VAL A 97 -8.71 -5.35 -2.96
N THR A 98 -9.85 -5.30 -3.64
CA THR A 98 -9.97 -5.85 -5.01
C THR A 98 -9.25 -4.99 -6.05
N VAL A 99 -9.16 -3.68 -5.82
CA VAL A 99 -8.46 -2.75 -6.73
C VAL A 99 -6.98 -2.60 -6.36
N GLN A 100 -6.62 -2.65 -5.07
CA GLN A 100 -5.24 -2.56 -4.63
C GLN A 100 -4.53 -3.92 -4.74
N ARG A 101 -3.44 -3.93 -5.51
CA ARG A 101 -2.47 -5.02 -5.47
C ARG A 101 -1.97 -5.18 -4.03
N VAL A 102 -2.18 -6.35 -3.42
CA VAL A 102 -1.54 -6.70 -2.15
C VAL A 102 -0.02 -6.70 -2.41
N PRO A 103 0.76 -5.80 -1.79
CA PRO A 103 2.20 -5.76 -2.01
C PRO A 103 2.81 -7.09 -1.55
N HIS A 104 3.66 -7.70 -2.37
CA HIS A 104 4.38 -8.90 -1.94
C HIS A 104 5.24 -8.59 -0.69
N GLY A 105 5.48 -9.57 0.17
CA GLY A 105 6.35 -9.39 1.34
C GLY A 105 7.75 -8.86 0.97
N LEU A 106 8.25 -9.22 -0.21
CA LEU A 106 9.48 -8.68 -0.80
C LEU A 106 9.39 -7.17 -1.07
N GLU A 107 8.26 -6.66 -1.56
CA GLU A 107 8.04 -5.23 -1.82
C GLU A 107 8.05 -4.43 -0.52
N LEU A 108 7.44 -4.98 0.53
CA LEU A 108 7.42 -4.34 1.85
C LEU A 108 8.82 -4.30 2.47
N ARG A 109 9.58 -5.41 2.38
CA ARG A 109 10.94 -5.52 2.92
C ARG A 109 11.91 -4.57 2.21
N GLU A 110 11.83 -4.52 0.88
CA GLU A 110 12.79 -3.78 0.04
C GLU A 110 12.29 -2.38 -0.37
N ARG A 111 11.20 -1.88 0.22
CA ARG A 111 10.52 -0.63 -0.19
C ARG A 111 11.45 0.56 -0.43
N GLY A 112 12.49 0.73 0.39
CA GLY A 112 13.43 1.84 0.27
C GLY A 112 14.32 1.70 -0.96
N ARG A 113 14.86 0.50 -1.20
CA ARG A 113 15.70 0.19 -2.36
C ARG A 113 14.88 0.19 -3.65
N ILE A 114 13.62 -0.24 -3.60
CA ILE A 114 12.68 -0.12 -4.72
C ILE A 114 12.45 1.35 -5.07
N ALA A 115 12.20 2.20 -4.07
CA ALA A 115 11.99 3.63 -4.30
C ALA A 115 13.23 4.31 -4.91
N GLU A 116 14.43 3.94 -4.44
CA GLU A 116 15.70 4.41 -5.00
C GLU A 116 15.89 3.93 -6.44
N ALA A 117 15.67 2.64 -6.70
CA ALA A 117 15.80 2.05 -8.04
C ALA A 117 14.82 2.69 -9.04
N LEU A 118 13.56 2.91 -8.65
CA LEU A 118 12.57 3.62 -9.47
C LEU A 118 12.96 5.09 -9.66
N GLY A 119 13.48 5.75 -8.62
CA GLY A 119 14.00 7.11 -8.72
C GLY A 119 15.12 7.22 -9.75
N ARG A 120 16.07 6.29 -9.74
CA ARG A 120 17.13 6.16 -10.75
C ARG A 120 16.54 5.89 -12.13
N LEU A 121 15.58 4.97 -12.25
CA LEU A 121 14.94 4.62 -13.52
C LEU A 121 14.20 5.81 -14.18
N PHE A 122 13.57 6.67 -13.37
CA PHE A 122 12.84 7.82 -13.88
C PHE A 122 13.71 9.07 -14.08
N ARG A 123 14.77 9.24 -13.28
CA ARG A 123 15.70 10.39 -13.39
C ARG A 123 16.80 10.15 -14.42
N ASP A 124 17.38 8.96 -14.41
CA ASP A 124 18.56 8.62 -15.19
C ASP A 124 18.17 7.83 -16.44
N ARG A 125 19.11 7.73 -17.39
CA ARG A 125 18.92 6.86 -18.55
C ARG A 125 18.77 5.41 -18.08
N THR A 126 17.77 4.71 -18.61
CA THR A 126 17.62 3.27 -18.40
C THR A 126 18.92 2.57 -18.82
N PRO A 127 19.53 1.72 -17.98
CA PRO A 127 20.73 0.98 -18.33
C PRO A 127 20.56 0.25 -19.66
N ASP A 128 21.65 0.02 -20.41
CA ASP A 128 21.58 -0.69 -21.69
C ASP A 128 21.02 -2.12 -21.54
N ALA A 129 21.17 -2.71 -20.35
CA ALA A 129 20.58 -4.00 -19.95
C ALA A 129 19.14 -3.91 -19.39
N GLY A 130 18.52 -2.73 -19.41
CA GLY A 130 17.15 -2.52 -18.95
C GLY A 130 16.95 -2.67 -17.44
N ILE A 131 15.69 -2.89 -17.05
CA ILE A 131 15.29 -3.17 -15.66
C ILE A 131 16.01 -4.42 -15.09
N PRO A 132 16.21 -5.52 -15.84
CA PRO A 132 16.99 -6.66 -15.33
C PRO A 132 18.43 -6.31 -14.93
N GLY A 133 19.08 -5.42 -15.70
CA GLY A 133 20.41 -4.91 -15.36
C GLY A 133 20.41 -4.12 -14.05
N LEU A 134 19.42 -3.24 -13.88
CA LEU A 134 19.23 -2.47 -12.64
C LEU A 134 18.96 -3.38 -11.44
N VAL A 135 18.19 -4.45 -11.63
CA VAL A 135 17.93 -5.43 -10.56
C VAL A 135 19.20 -6.14 -10.13
N ASN A 136 20.04 -6.57 -11.09
CA ASN A 136 21.29 -7.23 -10.76
C ASN A 136 22.29 -6.30 -10.05
N GLU A 137 22.28 -5.01 -10.40
CA GLU A 137 23.12 -4.00 -9.76
C GLU A 137 22.64 -3.68 -8.33
N VAL A 138 21.35 -3.35 -8.19
CA VAL A 138 20.80 -2.84 -6.93
C VAL A 138 20.45 -3.97 -5.97
N PHE A 139 20.07 -5.14 -6.46
CA PHE A 139 19.55 -6.29 -5.69
C PHE A 139 20.36 -7.58 -5.90
N GLY A 140 21.66 -7.47 -6.20
CA GLY A 140 22.54 -8.62 -6.42
C GLY A 140 22.71 -9.56 -5.22
N ASP A 141 22.43 -9.08 -4.02
CA ASP A 141 22.40 -9.82 -2.75
C ASP A 141 21.18 -10.74 -2.59
N LEU A 142 20.11 -10.52 -3.36
CA LEU A 142 18.92 -11.38 -3.33
C LEU A 142 19.18 -12.71 -4.05
N ASN A 143 18.42 -13.75 -3.67
CA ASN A 143 18.44 -15.01 -4.40
C ASN A 143 17.82 -14.87 -5.82
N GLU A 144 18.04 -15.85 -6.68
CA GLU A 144 17.60 -15.79 -8.09
C GLU A 144 16.07 -15.62 -8.24
N ALA A 145 15.28 -16.27 -7.38
CA ALA A 145 13.82 -16.18 -7.42
C ALA A 145 13.33 -14.77 -7.03
N ASP A 146 13.91 -14.20 -5.97
CA ASP A 146 13.60 -12.85 -5.50
C ASP A 146 14.05 -11.78 -6.51
N ARG A 147 15.19 -11.98 -7.19
CA ARG A 147 15.62 -11.09 -8.29
C ARG A 147 14.66 -11.14 -9.48
N GLY A 148 14.25 -12.34 -9.89
CA GLY A 148 13.23 -12.50 -10.93
C GLY A 148 11.95 -11.76 -10.57
N LYS A 149 11.49 -11.91 -9.31
CA LYS A 149 10.29 -11.22 -8.83
C LYS A 149 10.46 -9.70 -8.74
N MET A 150 11.64 -9.23 -8.34
CA MET A 150 11.95 -7.80 -8.29
C MET A 150 11.91 -7.16 -9.69
N ALA A 151 12.39 -7.88 -10.72
CA ALA A 151 12.29 -7.42 -12.10
C ALA A 151 10.83 -7.26 -12.54
N GLU A 152 9.95 -8.21 -12.20
CA GLU A 152 8.50 -8.09 -12.45
C GLU A 152 7.90 -6.87 -11.73
N ILE A 153 8.20 -6.70 -10.43
CA ILE A 153 7.70 -5.59 -9.60
C ILE A 153 8.08 -4.24 -10.20
N LEU A 154 9.37 -4.05 -10.50
CA LEU A 154 9.88 -2.79 -11.04
C LEU A 154 9.32 -2.51 -12.43
N THR A 155 9.19 -3.53 -13.28
CA THR A 155 8.62 -3.39 -14.63
C THR A 155 7.16 -2.98 -14.56
N GLU A 156 6.33 -3.69 -13.79
CA GLU A 156 4.91 -3.37 -13.67
C GLU A 156 4.68 -1.98 -13.06
N THR A 157 5.52 -1.59 -12.10
CA THR A 157 5.43 -0.27 -11.45
C THR A 157 5.89 0.84 -12.40
N ALA A 158 6.94 0.61 -13.19
CA ALA A 158 7.42 1.55 -14.19
C ALA A 158 6.41 1.72 -15.33
N ASP A 159 5.77 0.64 -15.80
CA ASP A 159 4.78 0.69 -16.87
C ASP A 159 3.50 1.45 -16.47
N ARG A 160 3.11 1.36 -15.19
CA ARG A 160 1.98 2.10 -14.63
C ARG A 160 2.35 3.53 -14.22
N ALA A 161 3.63 3.89 -14.24
CA ALA A 161 4.07 5.17 -13.75
C ALA A 161 3.67 6.31 -14.70
N SER A 162 3.01 7.31 -14.13
CA SER A 162 2.78 8.62 -14.73
C SER A 162 3.75 9.66 -14.17
N ALA A 163 3.85 10.83 -14.82
CA ALA A 163 4.61 11.96 -14.32
C ALA A 163 4.21 12.38 -12.88
N ALA A 164 2.93 12.21 -12.52
CA ALA A 164 2.44 12.46 -11.17
C ALA A 164 2.93 11.42 -10.15
N SER A 165 2.98 10.14 -10.53
CA SER A 165 3.50 9.08 -9.65
C SER A 165 5.01 9.10 -9.48
N ALA A 166 5.76 9.64 -10.45
CA ALA A 166 7.21 9.78 -10.37
C ALA A 166 7.67 10.66 -9.19
N PHE A 167 6.82 11.61 -8.77
CA PHE A 167 7.05 12.44 -7.58
C PHE A 167 7.19 11.62 -6.30
N LEU A 168 6.48 10.48 -6.18
CA LEU A 168 6.58 9.58 -5.02
C LEU A 168 7.98 8.98 -4.86
N TYR A 169 8.76 8.97 -5.94
CA TYR A 169 10.14 8.46 -5.97
C TYR A 169 11.18 9.60 -6.00
N GLY A 170 10.78 10.82 -5.64
CA GLY A 170 11.65 12.00 -5.57
C GLY A 170 12.07 12.55 -6.94
N VAL A 171 11.34 12.22 -8.00
CA VAL A 171 11.63 12.64 -9.38
C VAL A 171 10.64 13.70 -9.83
N THR A 172 11.16 14.81 -10.38
CA THR A 172 10.35 15.92 -10.88
C THR A 172 10.06 15.76 -12.38
N GLU A 173 9.07 16.49 -12.89
CA GLU A 173 8.81 16.54 -14.33
C GLU A 173 10.01 17.08 -15.12
N GLY A 174 10.78 18.00 -14.52
CA GLY A 174 12.02 18.53 -15.10
C GLY A 174 13.09 17.46 -15.29
N ASP A 175 13.24 16.56 -14.30
CA ASP A 175 14.16 15.42 -14.38
C ASP A 175 13.78 14.47 -15.54
N ILE A 176 12.49 14.16 -15.67
CA ILE A 176 11.98 13.29 -16.75
C ILE A 176 12.21 13.93 -18.12
N ARG A 177 11.95 15.24 -18.26
CA ARG A 177 12.22 15.98 -19.49
C ARG A 177 13.70 15.95 -19.86
N LYS A 178 14.59 16.18 -18.88
CA LYS A 178 16.05 16.12 -19.08
C LYS A 178 16.49 14.73 -19.55
N ARG A 179 16.04 13.67 -18.87
CA ARG A 179 16.28 12.28 -19.29
C ARG A 179 15.81 12.01 -20.70
N ASN A 180 14.60 12.45 -21.07
CA ASN A 180 14.05 12.25 -22.41
C ASN A 180 14.88 12.97 -23.49
N VAL A 181 15.40 14.17 -23.20
CA VAL A 181 16.31 14.91 -24.09
C VAL A 181 17.63 14.15 -24.26
N ASP A 182 18.22 13.68 -23.17
CA ASP A 182 19.48 12.94 -23.20
C ASP A 182 19.34 11.60 -23.96
N ASN A 183 18.22 10.91 -23.78
CA ASN A 183 17.89 9.70 -24.54
C ASN A 183 17.71 9.97 -26.04
N ARG A 184 17.19 11.14 -26.44
CA ARG A 184 17.04 11.51 -27.86
C ARG A 184 18.38 11.82 -28.53
N ARG A 185 19.32 12.44 -27.82
CA ARG A 185 20.65 12.81 -28.34
C ARG A 185 21.54 11.60 -28.66
N LEU A 186 21.27 10.46 -28.02
CA LEU A 186 22.07 9.23 -28.13
C LEU A 186 21.42 8.15 -29.00
N ARG A 187 20.24 8.40 -29.59
CA ARG A 187 19.68 7.48 -30.59
C ARG A 187 20.53 7.55 -31.88
N PRO A 188 21.00 6.42 -32.42
CA PRO A 188 21.73 6.39 -33.67
C PRO A 188 20.90 7.09 -34.75
N CYS A 189 21.49 8.07 -35.44
CA CYS A 189 20.81 8.72 -36.53
C CYS A 189 20.37 7.66 -37.57
N PRO A 190 19.12 7.66 -38.04
CA PRO A 190 18.67 6.68 -39.02
C PRO A 190 19.44 6.75 -40.36
N LYS A 191 20.06 7.89 -40.67
CA LYS A 191 20.92 8.07 -41.85
C LYS A 191 22.35 7.57 -41.65
N CYS A 192 23.07 8.07 -40.63
CA CYS A 192 24.51 7.78 -40.46
C CYS A 192 24.82 6.72 -39.41
N ARG A 193 23.83 6.21 -38.67
CA ARG A 193 23.95 5.24 -37.57
C ARG A 193 24.93 5.65 -36.45
N GLN A 194 25.32 6.92 -36.38
CA GLN A 194 26.21 7.47 -35.35
C GLN A 194 25.43 8.27 -34.30
N SER A 195 25.97 8.33 -33.08
CA SER A 195 25.54 9.20 -31.98
C SER A 195 26.76 9.72 -31.22
N PRO A 196 27.02 11.05 -31.19
CA PRO A 196 26.22 12.13 -31.77
C PRO A 196 26.27 12.15 -33.30
N CYS A 197 25.19 12.61 -33.94
CA CYS A 197 25.06 12.72 -35.40
C CYS A 197 25.99 13.82 -35.95
N VAL A 198 26.69 13.54 -37.06
CA VAL A 198 27.60 14.48 -37.75
C VAL A 198 27.07 14.92 -39.12
N CYS A 199 25.83 14.57 -39.48
CA CYS A 199 25.21 14.98 -40.74
C CYS A 199 24.92 16.50 -40.72
N GLU A 200 25.41 17.25 -41.70
CA GLU A 200 25.26 18.72 -41.79
C GLU A 200 23.82 19.20 -42.11
N ASP A 201 22.90 18.28 -42.42
CA ASP A 201 21.51 18.62 -42.74
C ASP A 201 20.65 18.79 -41.47
N GLY A 202 20.49 20.04 -41.04
CA GLY A 202 19.59 20.47 -39.95
C GLY A 202 18.09 20.30 -40.22
N SER A 203 17.65 19.14 -40.71
CA SER A 203 16.23 18.85 -40.94
C SER A 203 15.89 17.37 -40.72
N ASN A 204 15.64 17.02 -39.45
CA ASN A 204 14.49 16.20 -39.02
C ASN A 204 14.73 15.70 -37.59
N ILE A 205 14.40 16.55 -36.62
CA ILE A 205 13.86 16.07 -35.35
C ILE A 205 12.36 15.98 -35.60
N PRO A 206 11.74 14.79 -35.74
CA PRO A 206 10.31 14.73 -35.65
C PRO A 206 9.94 15.02 -34.19
N GLY A 207 9.16 16.06 -33.99
CA GLY A 207 8.31 16.20 -32.82
C GLY A 207 6.94 16.69 -33.28
N PRO A 208 5.93 16.65 -32.41
CA PRO A 208 5.71 15.72 -31.31
C PRO A 208 5.35 14.29 -31.77
#